data_AF-A0A7Y5R8K5-F1
#
_entry.id   AF-A0A7Y5R8K5-F1
#
_cell.length_a   1.000
_cell.length_b   1.000
_cell.length_c   1.000
_cell.angle_alpha   90.00
_cell.angle_beta   90.00
_cell.angle_gamma   90.00
#
_symmetry.space_group_name_H-M   'P 1'
#
loop_
_entity.id
_entity.type
_entity.pdbx_description
1 polymer ?
#
loop_
_entity_poly.entity_id
_entity_poly.type
_entity_poly.pdbx_seq_one_letter_code
_entity_poly.pdbx_strand_id
1 'polypeptide(L)'
;METIKQLNKFTKTILIAGLTFILYGYLCRLIGLYFFWESKSIGWALLFIGVIGFLFHRINIKKREKKKTLFEKIGIGIIIFILLVQTIFIAVIPLTDAYSVAKAYLINDANLKTKIGNITGFGLIPSGSIQKTTDSSGEYGSAIINLTVKGDKKFKDITIYVAKNADSPDWKVEGIK
;
A
#
# COMPACT_ATOMS: atom_id res chain seq x y z
N MET A 1 21.00 -20.89 10.37
CA MET A 1 19.77 -21.71 10.38
C MET A 1 19.33 -22.09 11.81
N GLU A 2 20.25 -22.17 12.79
CA GLU A 2 19.92 -22.42 14.21
C GLU A 2 19.09 -21.33 14.88
N THR A 3 19.29 -20.06 14.53
CA THR A 3 18.53 -18.92 15.06
C THR A 3 17.04 -18.95 14.70
N ILE A 4 16.65 -19.63 13.63
CA ILE A 4 15.24 -19.81 13.25
C ILE A 4 14.55 -20.86 14.12
N LYS A 5 15.28 -21.85 14.65
CA LYS A 5 14.71 -22.87 15.54
C LYS A 5 14.38 -22.33 16.94
N GLN A 6 15.01 -21.23 17.37
CA GLN A 6 14.77 -20.61 18.68
C GLN A 6 13.66 -19.55 18.69
N LEU A 7 13.11 -19.20 17.52
CA LEU A 7 12.02 -18.24 17.41
C LEU A 7 10.76 -18.71 18.13
N ASN A 8 10.06 -17.78 18.77
CA ASN A 8 8.74 -18.04 19.33
C ASN A 8 7.80 -18.57 18.23
N LYS A 9 7.03 -19.63 18.55
CA LYS A 9 6.03 -20.24 17.65
C LYS A 9 5.10 -19.18 17.05
N PHE A 10 4.74 -18.17 17.84
CA PHE A 10 3.92 -17.04 17.39
C PHE A 10 4.56 -16.25 16.25
N THR A 11 5.79 -15.77 16.42
CA THR A 11 6.52 -15.01 15.40
C THR A 11 6.74 -15.82 14.13
N LYS A 12 7.06 -17.12 14.28
CA LYS A 12 7.20 -18.02 13.13
C LYS A 12 5.88 -18.15 12.35
N THR A 13 4.76 -18.29 13.06
CA THR A 13 3.42 -18.39 12.46
C THR A 13 3.07 -17.12 11.70
N ILE A 14 3.33 -15.94 12.29
CA ILE A 14 3.08 -14.65 11.62
C ILE A 14 3.92 -14.51 10.35
N LEU A 15 5.22 -14.85 10.39
CA LEU A 15 6.09 -14.77 9.22
C LEU A 15 5.62 -15.69 8.10
N ILE A 16 5.24 -16.93 8.42
CA ILE A 16 4.71 -17.89 7.46
C ILE A 16 3.40 -17.38 6.87
N ALA A 17 2.44 -16.96 7.71
CA ALA A 17 1.16 -16.45 7.27
C ALA A 17 1.32 -15.21 6.37
N GLY A 18 2.19 -14.27 6.75
CA GLY A 18 2.51 -13.08 5.95
C GLY A 18 3.08 -13.45 4.58
N LEU A 19 4.04 -14.39 4.54
CA LEU A 19 4.60 -14.89 3.29
C LEU A 19 3.55 -15.58 2.42
N THR A 20 2.73 -16.46 3.01
CA THR A 20 1.65 -17.15 2.30
C THR A 20 0.65 -16.17 1.71
N PHE A 21 0.28 -15.11 2.44
CA PHE A 21 -0.64 -14.08 1.94
C PHE A 21 -0.05 -13.23 0.82
N ILE A 22 1.25 -12.91 0.87
CA ILE A 22 1.95 -12.23 -0.22
C ILE A 22 1.96 -13.11 -1.46
N LEU A 23 2.35 -14.39 -1.33
CA LEU A 23 2.38 -15.34 -2.43
C LEU A 23 0.99 -15.55 -3.04
N TYR A 24 -0.02 -15.77 -2.20
CA TYR A 24 -1.41 -15.86 -2.60
C TYR A 24 -1.88 -14.59 -3.33
N GLY A 25 -1.51 -13.40 -2.83
CA GLY A 25 -1.87 -12.13 -3.46
C GLY A 25 -1.24 -11.90 -4.83
N TYR A 26 -0.04 -12.42 -5.06
CA TYR A 26 0.57 -12.44 -6.40
C TYR A 26 -0.08 -13.48 -7.30
N LEU A 27 -0.38 -14.67 -6.77
CA LEU A 27 -1.07 -15.73 -7.51
C LEU A 27 -2.46 -15.26 -7.98
N CYS A 28 -3.24 -14.61 -7.12
CA CYS A 28 -4.54 -14.07 -7.48
C CYS A 28 -4.46 -13.02 -8.59
N ARG A 29 -3.42 -12.18 -8.61
CA ARG A 29 -3.19 -11.22 -9.70
C ARG A 29 -2.81 -11.90 -11.01
N LEU A 30 -2.06 -12.99 -10.93
CA LEU A 30 -1.63 -13.75 -12.10
C LEU A 30 -2.79 -14.52 -12.75
N ILE A 31 -3.65 -15.14 -11.92
CA ILE A 31 -4.78 -15.96 -12.39
C ILE A 31 -6.06 -15.12 -12.59
N GLY A 32 -6.11 -13.89 -12.06
CA GLY A 32 -7.30 -13.04 -12.08
C GLY A 32 -8.39 -13.49 -11.09
N LEU A 33 -8.01 -14.20 -10.03
CA LEU A 33 -8.93 -14.66 -8.98
C LEU A 33 -9.39 -13.49 -8.12
N TYR A 34 -10.70 -13.27 -8.07
CA TYR A 34 -11.34 -12.16 -7.36
C TYR A 34 -11.38 -12.32 -5.82
N PHE A 35 -11.01 -13.48 -5.28
CA PHE A 35 -11.15 -13.75 -3.86
C PHE A 35 -9.93 -13.24 -3.05
N PHE A 36 -10.19 -12.32 -2.11
CA PHE A 36 -9.23 -11.79 -1.13
C PHE A 36 -7.97 -11.12 -1.74
N TRP A 37 -8.17 -10.18 -2.67
CA TRP A 37 -7.09 -9.47 -3.39
C TRP A 37 -6.21 -8.55 -2.50
N GLU A 38 -6.74 -8.11 -1.36
CA GLU A 38 -6.01 -7.34 -0.34
C GLU A 38 -4.98 -8.18 0.43
N SER A 39 -4.92 -9.50 0.19
CA SER A 39 -3.99 -10.40 0.87
C SER A 39 -2.53 -9.95 0.73
N LYS A 40 -2.14 -9.32 -0.39
CA LYS A 40 -0.77 -8.80 -0.57
C LYS A 40 -0.47 -7.72 0.46
N SER A 41 -1.36 -6.74 0.60
CA SER A 41 -1.25 -5.63 1.55
C SER A 41 -1.20 -6.13 3.00
N ILE A 42 -2.14 -7.01 3.34
CA ILE A 42 -2.24 -7.63 4.67
C ILE A 42 -1.00 -8.49 4.96
N GLY A 43 -0.53 -9.24 3.96
CA GLY A 43 0.64 -10.09 4.06
C GLY A 43 1.92 -9.30 4.36
N TRP A 44 2.11 -8.14 3.73
CA TRP A 44 3.22 -7.23 4.06
C TRP A 44 3.14 -6.70 5.49
N ALA A 45 1.96 -6.30 5.96
CA ALA A 45 1.77 -5.84 7.34
C ALA A 45 2.13 -6.95 8.35
N LEU A 46 1.63 -8.18 8.13
CA LEU A 46 1.98 -9.34 8.95
C LEU A 46 3.48 -9.63 8.91
N LEU A 47 4.10 -9.54 7.74
CA LEU A 47 5.53 -9.77 7.58
C LEU A 47 6.34 -8.74 8.38
N PHE A 48 5.99 -7.44 8.32
CA PHE A 48 6.65 -6.41 9.13
C PHE A 48 6.50 -6.65 10.63
N ILE A 49 5.29 -7.00 11.10
CA ILE A 49 5.05 -7.35 12.51
C ILE A 49 5.90 -8.57 12.91
N GLY A 50 5.96 -9.59 12.05
CA GLY A 50 6.78 -10.77 12.26
C GLY A 50 8.28 -10.45 12.34
N VAL A 51 8.78 -9.58 11.46
CA VAL A 51 10.17 -9.13 11.47
C VAL A 51 10.49 -8.32 12.72
N ILE A 52 9.59 -7.42 13.17
CA ILE A 52 9.75 -6.71 14.44
C ILE A 52 9.84 -7.71 15.60
N GLY A 53 8.94 -8.70 15.65
CA GLY A 53 8.98 -9.75 16.66
C GLY A 53 10.29 -10.55 16.65
N PHE A 54 10.81 -10.86 15.46
CA PHE A 54 12.11 -11.53 15.29
C PHE A 54 13.28 -10.66 15.79
N LEU A 55 13.31 -9.38 15.42
CA LEU A 55 14.35 -8.46 15.87
C LEU A 55 14.30 -8.26 17.39
N PHE A 56 13.10 -8.16 17.96
CA PHE A 56 12.92 -8.05 19.41
C PHE A 56 13.42 -9.30 20.14
N HIS A 57 13.12 -10.49 19.61
CA HIS A 57 13.67 -11.73 20.14
C HIS A 57 15.20 -11.77 20.07
N ARG A 58 15.79 -11.32 18.95
CA ARG A 58 17.25 -11.23 18.79
C ARG A 58 17.90 -10.23 19.75
N ILE A 59 17.24 -9.12 20.05
CA ILE A 59 17.66 -8.16 21.09
C ILE A 59 17.74 -8.87 22.44
N ASN A 60 16.71 -9.65 22.80
CA ASN A 60 16.68 -10.35 24.08
C ASN A 60 17.81 -11.39 24.20
N ILE A 61 18.12 -12.13 23.14
CA ILE A 61 19.27 -13.07 23.12
C ILE A 61 20.58 -12.31 23.30
N LYS A 62 20.84 -11.29 22.47
CA LYS A 62 22.08 -10.51 22.54
C LYS A 62 22.27 -9.80 23.87
N LYS A 63 21.18 -9.34 24.50
CA LYS A 63 21.22 -8.72 25.84
C LYS A 63 21.68 -9.72 26.89
N ARG A 64 21.24 -10.99 26.82
CA ARG A 64 21.73 -12.07 27.71
C ARG A 64 23.20 -12.38 27.48
N GLU A 65 23.65 -12.30 26.23
CA GLU A 65 25.05 -12.50 25.84
C GLU A 65 25.94 -11.25 26.03
N LYS A 66 25.42 -10.16 26.62
CA LYS A 66 26.10 -8.86 26.77
C LYS A 66 26.65 -8.28 25.44
N LYS A 67 26.03 -8.62 24.30
CA LYS A 67 26.38 -8.13 22.97
C LYS A 67 25.62 -6.85 22.61
N LYS A 68 26.19 -6.04 21.71
CA LYS A 68 25.56 -4.81 21.20
C LYS A 68 24.32 -5.13 20.36
N THR A 69 23.24 -4.37 20.57
CA THR A 69 21.93 -4.55 19.90
C THR A 69 21.55 -3.36 19.01
N LEU A 70 22.52 -2.54 18.62
CA LEU A 70 22.27 -1.28 17.91
C LEU A 70 21.57 -1.50 16.56
N PHE A 71 22.05 -2.47 15.77
CA PHE A 71 21.50 -2.78 14.45
C PHE A 71 20.05 -3.26 14.51
N GLU A 72 19.70 -4.09 15.50
CA GLU A 72 18.31 -4.54 15.66
C GLU A 72 17.37 -3.38 16.02
N LYS A 73 17.81 -2.46 16.88
CA LYS A 73 17.03 -1.26 17.24
C LYS A 73 16.83 -0.33 16.04
N ILE A 74 17.88 -0.10 15.25
CA ILE A 74 17.79 0.68 14.01
C ILE A 74 16.81 0.00 13.03
N GLY A 75 16.91 -1.31 12.85
CA GLY A 75 16.00 -2.07 11.99
C GLY A 75 14.53 -1.94 12.40
N ILE A 76 14.23 -2.06 13.69
CA ILE A 76 12.87 -1.83 14.22
C ILE A 76 12.42 -0.39 13.95
N GLY A 77 13.30 0.59 14.22
CA GLY A 77 13.00 2.01 13.97
C GLY A 77 12.65 2.30 12.51
N ILE A 78 13.39 1.73 11.56
CA ILE A 78 13.13 1.86 10.12
C ILE A 78 11.77 1.24 9.76
N ILE A 79 11.47 0.03 10.25
CA ILE A 79 10.19 -0.63 9.94
C ILE A 79 9.01 0.18 10.50
N ILE A 80 9.11 0.68 11.74
CA ILE A 80 8.07 1.53 12.35
C ILE A 80 7.90 2.81 11.52
N PHE A 81 8.99 3.44 11.10
CA PHE A 81 8.93 4.64 10.26
C PHE A 81 8.23 4.37 8.92
N ILE A 82 8.52 3.25 8.25
CA ILE A 82 7.85 2.86 7.01
C ILE A 82 6.34 2.67 7.24
N LEU A 83 5.95 1.94 8.29
CA LEU A 83 4.55 1.73 8.64
C LEU A 83 3.83 3.04 8.98
N LEU A 84 4.50 3.97 9.64
CA LEU A 84 3.97 5.30 9.95
C LEU A 84 3.70 6.09 8.67
N VAL A 85 4.70 6.21 7.77
CA VAL A 85 4.55 6.89 6.49
C VAL A 85 3.43 6.28 5.66
N GLN A 86 3.35 4.94 5.62
CA GLN A 86 2.28 4.24 4.91
C GLN A 86 0.89 4.53 5.51
N THR A 87 0.78 4.57 6.84
CA THR A 87 -0.48 4.91 7.53
C THR A 87 -0.90 6.35 7.22
N ILE A 88 0.04 7.28 7.19
CA ILE A 88 -0.21 8.67 6.78
C ILE A 88 -0.76 8.71 5.35
N PHE A 89 -0.15 7.99 4.39
CA PHE A 89 -0.67 7.97 3.02
C PHE A 89 -2.07 7.36 2.91
N ILE A 90 -2.35 6.27 3.63
CA ILE A 90 -3.68 5.66 3.67
C ILE A 90 -4.73 6.65 4.21
N ALA A 91 -4.37 7.47 5.19
CA ALA A 91 -5.28 8.45 5.77
C ALA A 91 -5.43 9.71 4.91
N VAL A 92 -4.33 10.23 4.35
CA VAL A 92 -4.29 11.54 3.70
C VAL A 92 -4.70 11.48 2.22
N ILE A 93 -4.26 10.49 1.45
CA ILE A 93 -4.56 10.42 0.01
C ILE A 93 -6.07 10.44 -0.26
N PRO A 94 -6.92 9.64 0.44
CA PRO A 94 -8.36 9.67 0.24
C PRO A 94 -9.04 11.01 0.51
N LEU A 95 -8.42 11.90 1.30
CA LEU A 95 -8.94 13.21 1.66
C LEU A 95 -8.59 14.30 0.63
N THR A 96 -7.86 13.95 -0.44
CA THR A 96 -7.45 14.92 -1.46
C THR A 96 -8.46 15.05 -2.60
N ASP A 97 -8.61 16.27 -3.14
CA ASP A 97 -9.48 16.54 -4.29
C ASP A 97 -9.08 15.71 -5.52
N ALA A 98 -7.77 15.56 -5.74
CA ALA A 98 -7.23 14.74 -6.82
C ALA A 98 -7.74 13.29 -6.76
N TYR A 99 -7.82 12.72 -5.56
CA TYR A 99 -8.36 11.38 -5.34
C TYR A 99 -9.87 11.29 -5.59
N SER A 100 -10.63 12.30 -5.15
CA SER A 100 -12.08 12.39 -5.40
C SER A 100 -12.40 12.48 -6.89
N VAL A 101 -11.67 13.33 -7.62
CA VAL A 101 -11.79 13.45 -9.09
C VAL A 101 -11.41 12.16 -9.80
N ALA A 102 -10.31 11.53 -9.39
CA ALA A 102 -9.89 10.23 -9.92
C ALA A 102 -10.98 9.17 -9.75
N LYS A 103 -11.58 9.07 -8.55
CA LYS A 103 -12.68 8.12 -8.30
C LYS A 103 -13.89 8.40 -9.18
N ALA A 104 -14.32 9.66 -9.26
CA ALA A 104 -15.47 10.06 -10.04
C ALA A 104 -15.28 9.73 -11.53
N TYR A 105 -14.07 9.95 -12.06
CA TYR A 105 -13.72 9.57 -13.42
C TYR A 105 -13.78 8.04 -13.61
N LEU A 106 -13.14 7.28 -12.73
CA LEU A 106 -13.07 5.82 -12.84
C LEU A 106 -14.45 5.17 -12.79
N ILE A 107 -15.36 5.67 -11.93
CA ILE A 107 -16.76 5.18 -11.84
C ILE A 107 -17.51 5.33 -13.16
N ASN A 108 -17.12 6.29 -14.02
CA ASN A 108 -17.80 6.57 -15.27
C ASN A 108 -17.05 6.05 -16.52
N ASP A 109 -15.85 5.49 -16.37
CA ASP A 109 -15.05 5.00 -17.50
C ASP A 109 -15.65 3.73 -18.13
N ALA A 110 -16.18 3.85 -19.35
CA ALA A 110 -16.81 2.75 -20.08
C ALA A 110 -15.80 1.63 -20.44
N ASN A 111 -14.55 2.00 -20.73
CA ASN A 111 -13.48 1.05 -21.05
C ASN A 111 -13.16 0.15 -19.85
N LEU A 112 -13.10 0.73 -18.66
CA LEU A 112 -12.87 0.04 -17.42
C LEU A 112 -14.07 -0.84 -17.07
N LYS A 113 -15.30 -0.33 -17.18
CA LYS A 113 -16.52 -1.13 -16.95
C LYS A 113 -16.59 -2.37 -17.86
N THR A 114 -16.20 -2.23 -19.12
CA THR A 114 -16.12 -3.36 -20.05
C THR A 114 -15.15 -4.43 -19.54
N LYS A 115 -14.02 -4.01 -18.96
CA LYS A 115 -12.98 -4.92 -18.46
C LYS A 115 -13.34 -5.56 -17.12
N ILE A 116 -13.86 -4.80 -16.16
CA ILE A 116 -14.02 -5.23 -14.75
C ILE A 116 -15.46 -5.36 -14.25
N GLY A 117 -16.46 -4.96 -15.04
CA GLY A 117 -17.87 -4.87 -14.60
C GLY A 117 -18.17 -3.54 -13.94
N ASN A 118 -19.33 -3.42 -13.27
CA ASN A 118 -19.64 -2.19 -12.54
C ASN A 118 -18.71 -2.09 -11.33
N ILE A 119 -18.25 -0.88 -11.05
CA ILE A 119 -17.32 -0.63 -9.96
C ILE A 119 -18.08 -0.68 -8.65
N THR A 120 -17.70 -1.61 -7.77
CA THR A 120 -18.30 -1.81 -6.44
C THR A 120 -17.45 -1.26 -5.32
N GLY A 121 -16.19 -0.90 -5.60
CA GLY A 121 -15.32 -0.30 -4.60
C GLY A 121 -13.90 -0.06 -5.08
N PHE A 122 -13.10 0.43 -4.15
CA PHE A 122 -11.69 0.74 -4.33
C PHE A 122 -10.89 0.06 -3.22
N GLY A 123 -9.65 -0.31 -3.52
CA GLY A 123 -8.75 -0.97 -2.58
C GLY A 123 -8.42 -0.09 -1.38
N LEU A 124 -8.02 -0.74 -0.30
CA LEU A 124 -7.81 -0.11 1.00
C LEU A 124 -6.58 0.81 1.04
N ILE A 125 -5.54 0.47 0.28
CA ILE A 125 -4.25 1.16 0.30
C ILE A 125 -4.05 1.87 -1.04
N PRO A 126 -4.54 3.13 -1.16
CA PRO A 126 -4.08 3.97 -2.25
C PRO A 126 -2.61 4.30 -2.04
N SER A 127 -1.87 4.40 -3.13
CA SER A 127 -0.48 4.87 -3.11
C SER A 127 -0.26 5.85 -4.25
N GLY A 128 0.82 6.62 -4.20
CA GLY A 128 1.03 7.63 -5.22
C GLY A 128 1.86 8.80 -4.73
N SER A 129 1.88 9.83 -5.55
CA SER A 129 2.49 11.12 -5.26
C SER A 129 1.51 12.22 -5.60
N ILE A 130 1.42 13.24 -4.75
CA ILE A 130 0.64 14.45 -5.02
C ILE A 130 1.59 15.61 -4.80
N GLN A 131 1.76 16.42 -5.85
CA GLN A 131 2.50 17.66 -5.81
C GLN A 131 1.51 18.80 -5.97
N LYS A 132 1.60 19.77 -5.07
CA LYS A 132 0.83 21.02 -5.10
C LYS A 132 1.80 22.17 -4.96
N THR A 133 1.67 23.14 -5.83
CA THR A 133 2.41 24.41 -5.82
C THR A 133 1.39 25.53 -5.73
N THR A 134 1.67 26.52 -4.90
CA THR A 134 0.83 27.70 -4.74
C THR A 134 1.69 28.93 -4.98
N ASP A 135 1.29 29.76 -5.92
CA ASP A 135 1.90 31.06 -6.18
C ASP A 135 0.84 32.16 -6.30
N SER A 136 1.26 33.36 -6.71
CA SER A 136 0.38 34.53 -6.87
C SER A 136 -0.70 34.34 -7.94
N SER A 137 -0.58 33.34 -8.82
CA SER A 137 -1.56 33.03 -9.88
C SER A 137 -2.56 31.95 -9.48
N GLY A 138 -2.33 31.25 -8.36
CA GLY A 138 -3.25 30.24 -7.83
C GLY A 138 -2.54 28.97 -7.34
N GLU A 139 -3.33 27.91 -7.16
CA GLU A 139 -2.83 26.57 -6.82
C GLU A 139 -2.82 25.71 -8.09
N TYR A 140 -1.70 25.06 -8.40
CA TYR A 140 -1.59 24.07 -9.47
C TYR A 140 -0.79 22.86 -8.99
N GLY A 141 -0.86 21.76 -9.71
CA GLY A 141 -0.23 20.54 -9.25
C GLY A 141 -0.51 19.32 -10.11
N SER A 142 0.15 18.22 -9.76
CA SER A 142 -0.03 16.94 -10.40
C SER A 142 -0.08 15.82 -9.37
N ALA A 143 -0.84 14.79 -9.67
CA ALA A 143 -1.03 13.64 -8.83
C ALA A 143 -0.94 12.36 -9.66
N ILE A 144 -0.15 11.41 -9.20
CA ILE A 144 -0.12 10.04 -9.69
C ILE A 144 -0.73 9.20 -8.59
N ILE A 145 -1.86 8.56 -8.86
CA ILE A 145 -2.58 7.76 -7.88
C ILE A 145 -2.67 6.32 -8.39
N ASN A 146 -2.15 5.39 -7.61
CA ASN A 146 -2.26 3.96 -7.85
C ASN A 146 -3.39 3.40 -6.99
N LEU A 147 -4.37 2.80 -7.64
CA LEU A 147 -5.60 2.31 -7.02
C LEU A 147 -5.92 0.90 -7.53
N THR A 148 -6.28 0.02 -6.61
CA THR A 148 -7.00 -1.19 -6.99
C THR A 148 -8.47 -0.84 -7.16
N VAL A 149 -9.03 -1.01 -8.35
CA VAL A 149 -10.46 -0.80 -8.61
C VAL A 149 -11.16 -2.15 -8.64
N LYS A 150 -12.21 -2.28 -7.84
CA LYS A 150 -13.01 -3.49 -7.71
C LYS A 150 -14.26 -3.37 -8.57
N GLY A 151 -14.44 -4.29 -9.50
CA GLY A 151 -15.68 -4.43 -10.25
C GLY A 151 -16.35 -5.78 -10.01
N ASP A 152 -17.59 -5.92 -10.48
CA ASP A 152 -18.40 -7.15 -10.32
C ASP A 152 -17.72 -8.41 -10.87
N LYS A 153 -16.91 -8.27 -11.93
CA LYS A 153 -16.28 -9.41 -12.62
C LYS A 153 -14.88 -9.71 -12.10
N LYS A 154 -14.08 -8.66 -11.86
CA LYS A 154 -12.69 -8.75 -11.41
C LYS A 154 -12.23 -7.43 -10.80
N PHE A 155 -11.02 -7.42 -10.24
CA PHE A 155 -10.34 -6.19 -9.86
C PHE A 155 -9.25 -5.84 -10.88
N LYS A 156 -8.83 -4.58 -10.93
CA LYS A 156 -7.66 -4.14 -11.71
C LYS A 156 -6.88 -3.10 -10.92
N ASP A 157 -5.56 -3.24 -10.89
CA ASP A 157 -4.65 -2.20 -10.41
C ASP A 157 -4.49 -1.16 -11.53
N ILE A 158 -4.75 0.11 -11.21
CA ILE A 158 -4.78 1.23 -12.15
C ILE A 158 -3.90 2.36 -11.64
N THR A 159 -3.14 2.96 -12.53
CA THR A 159 -2.46 4.23 -12.29
C THR A 159 -3.21 5.34 -13.00
N ILE A 160 -3.70 6.32 -12.26
CA ILE A 160 -4.41 7.49 -12.81
C ILE A 160 -3.58 8.75 -12.57
N TYR A 161 -3.50 9.57 -13.62
CA TYR A 161 -2.79 10.83 -13.64
C TYR A 161 -3.81 11.95 -13.58
N VAL A 162 -3.69 12.83 -12.59
CA VAL A 162 -4.60 13.96 -12.38
C VAL A 162 -3.75 15.23 -12.27
N ALA A 163 -4.16 16.30 -12.93
CA ALA A 163 -3.47 17.58 -12.85
C ALA A 163 -4.45 18.73 -12.63
N LYS A 164 -3.97 19.78 -11.98
CA LYS A 164 -4.61 21.08 -11.85
C LYS A 164 -3.68 22.08 -12.50
N ASN A 165 -4.08 22.63 -13.63
CA ASN A 165 -3.28 23.60 -14.41
C ASN A 165 -3.54 25.02 -13.91
N ALA A 166 -2.57 25.92 -14.06
CA ALA A 166 -2.73 27.32 -13.63
C ALA A 166 -3.97 28.00 -14.26
N ASP A 167 -4.29 27.63 -15.50
CA ASP A 167 -5.43 28.18 -16.25
C ASP A 167 -6.78 27.49 -15.93
N SER A 168 -6.80 26.45 -15.09
CA SER A 168 -8.00 25.67 -14.76
C SER A 168 -8.08 25.40 -13.26
N PRO A 169 -9.05 26.00 -12.53
CA PRO A 169 -9.12 25.90 -11.07
C PRO A 169 -9.49 24.50 -10.56
N ASP A 170 -9.93 23.60 -11.45
CA ASP A 170 -10.33 22.24 -11.10
C ASP A 170 -9.30 21.19 -11.50
N TRP A 171 -9.13 20.17 -10.64
CA TRP A 171 -8.39 18.95 -10.96
C TRP A 171 -9.06 18.19 -12.11
N LYS A 172 -8.26 17.74 -13.07
CA LYS A 172 -8.71 16.97 -14.24
C LYS A 172 -7.84 15.75 -14.45
N VAL A 173 -8.46 14.67 -14.93
CA VAL A 173 -7.74 13.43 -15.28
C VAL A 173 -7.05 13.63 -16.63
N GLU A 174 -5.75 13.41 -16.66
CA GLU A 174 -4.92 13.50 -17.88
C GLU A 174 -4.73 12.14 -18.55
N GLY A 175 -4.79 11.05 -17.78
CA GLY A 175 -4.61 9.71 -18.34
C GLY A 175 -4.75 8.57 -17.34
N ILE A 176 -4.86 7.36 -17.89
CA ILE A 176 -5.01 6.10 -17.14
C ILE A 176 -4.09 5.04 -17.75
N LYS A 177 -3.44 4.25 -16.88
CA LYS A 177 -2.65 3.07 -17.23
C LYS A 177 -3.20 1.82 -16.51
#